data_AF-A0A2G4F5B6-F1
#
_entry.id   AF-A0A2G4F5B6-F1
#
_cell.length_a   1.000
_cell.length_b   1.000
_cell.length_c   1.000
_cell.angle_alpha   90.00
_cell.angle_beta   90.00
_cell.angle_gamma   90.00
#
_symmetry.space_group_name_H-M   'P 1'
#
loop_
_entity.id
_entity.type
_entity.pdbx_description
1 polymer ?
#
loop_
_entity_poly.entity_id
_entity_poly.type
_entity_poly.pdbx_seq_one_letter_code
_entity_poly.pdbx_strand_id
1 'polypeptide(L)'
;MQIKDDLNKLLDIVPDHIRQPLEQHPQRNNLIEIVMDLGRLPEARFPSNAQHLSQTPISKEDLKYCIERVGDFGGDNRAGIEQTLHRISALRNRSGEIIGLTLRVGRAVFGTIKIIRDLVETGQSILMLGRPGVGKTTALREIARVLADDLEKRVVIIDTSNEIAGDGDIPHPAIGRARRMQVSRPELQHQVMIEAVENHMPEVIVIDEIGTELEALAARTIAERGVQLVGTAHGNRIENLMKNPTLADLIGGIQAVTLGDDEARRRGSQKTVLERKSPPTFAIAIEMLERQKWVVHEQVADAIDSLLRGRQPNQQIRSVSDTGEVIITHESGNPPARFPGNSGAPAATVSAIRPVTPLSGWRSAGKMVPMPPPAEKVSANGSPVSETRYFEQLLEESLAVEPVALPGRLSQNVGPNGEDLPLHVYPYGIARHQLEQVISTLNLPIVLTKDIDTADVVLALRSNVRNQSKLRHLAKTRQVPLHTIKASTLPHVARALRRLLDMDDPGIPEIADLSLFAHSASSDELEALEETRLAVEQIVIPKGQPVELLPRSSNVRKMQHELVEHYHLKSDSFGEEPNRRLRIYPA
;
A
#
# COMPACT_ATOMS: atom_id res chain seq x y z
N MET A 1 -36.35 -10.19 3.42
CA MET A 1 -35.29 -9.52 2.63
C MET A 1 -35.88 -9.20 1.27
N GLN A 2 -35.74 -7.97 0.78
CA GLN A 2 -36.20 -7.55 -0.55
C GLN A 2 -34.99 -7.36 -1.46
N ILE A 3 -35.07 -7.79 -2.72
CA ILE A 3 -34.00 -7.64 -3.70
C ILE A 3 -34.54 -6.81 -4.86
N LYS A 4 -33.76 -5.82 -5.31
CA LYS A 4 -33.98 -5.06 -6.53
C LYS A 4 -32.70 -5.11 -7.35
N ASP A 5 -32.78 -5.66 -8.56
CA ASP A 5 -31.62 -5.84 -9.44
C ASP A 5 -31.62 -4.93 -10.67
N ASP A 6 -32.74 -4.29 -11.01
CA ASP A 6 -32.89 -3.38 -12.17
C ASP A 6 -32.52 -4.03 -13.54
N LEU A 7 -32.49 -5.38 -13.59
CA LEU A 7 -31.87 -6.19 -14.65
C LEU A 7 -32.30 -5.86 -16.09
N ASN A 8 -33.51 -5.33 -16.30
CA ASN A 8 -33.94 -4.85 -17.62
C ASN A 8 -32.94 -3.86 -18.22
N LYS A 9 -32.48 -2.87 -17.44
CA LYS A 9 -31.50 -1.86 -17.91
C LYS A 9 -30.20 -2.49 -18.42
N LEU A 10 -29.74 -3.59 -17.83
CA LEU A 10 -28.55 -4.32 -18.31
C LEU A 10 -28.82 -5.12 -19.58
N LEU A 11 -30.05 -5.61 -19.75
CA LEU A 11 -30.44 -6.31 -20.97
C LEU A 11 -30.66 -5.34 -22.14
N ASP A 12 -31.10 -4.11 -21.88
CA ASP A 12 -31.25 -3.05 -22.88
C ASP A 12 -29.92 -2.64 -23.55
N ILE A 13 -28.77 -2.83 -22.88
CA ILE A 13 -27.45 -2.50 -23.45
C ILE A 13 -26.85 -3.60 -24.34
N VAL A 14 -27.28 -4.86 -24.23
CA VAL A 14 -26.76 -5.97 -25.06
C VAL A 14 -27.56 -6.18 -26.35
N PRO A 15 -26.94 -6.66 -27.45
CA PRO A 15 -27.64 -7.02 -28.69
C PRO A 15 -28.80 -8.00 -28.48
N ASP A 16 -29.83 -7.90 -29.33
CA ASP A 16 -31.08 -8.68 -29.21
C ASP A 16 -30.85 -10.21 -29.20
N HIS A 17 -29.84 -10.70 -29.92
CA HIS A 17 -29.48 -12.11 -29.97
C HIS A 17 -28.89 -12.66 -28.66
N ILE A 18 -28.48 -11.76 -27.75
CA ILE A 18 -28.02 -12.05 -26.38
C ILE A 18 -29.15 -11.78 -25.38
N ARG A 19 -29.94 -10.71 -25.62
CA ARG A 19 -31.10 -10.32 -24.83
C ARG A 19 -32.17 -11.41 -24.79
N GLN A 20 -32.67 -11.86 -25.94
CA GLN A 20 -33.84 -12.76 -26.01
C GLN A 20 -33.61 -14.10 -25.28
N PRO A 21 -32.45 -14.79 -25.41
CA PRO A 21 -32.15 -15.98 -24.61
C PRO A 21 -32.13 -15.72 -23.09
N LEU A 22 -31.65 -14.54 -22.66
CA LEU A 22 -31.61 -14.15 -21.24
C LEU A 22 -32.99 -13.79 -20.68
N GLU A 23 -33.82 -13.10 -21.45
CA GLU A 23 -35.18 -12.73 -21.07
C GLU A 23 -36.06 -13.95 -20.81
N GLN A 24 -35.87 -15.00 -21.61
CA GLN A 24 -36.59 -16.27 -21.56
C GLN A 24 -35.95 -17.29 -20.60
N HIS A 25 -34.80 -16.99 -19.99
CA HIS A 25 -34.06 -17.97 -19.20
C HIS A 25 -34.73 -18.28 -17.85
N PRO A 26 -34.96 -19.56 -17.48
CA PRO A 26 -35.66 -19.92 -16.24
C PRO A 26 -34.91 -19.50 -14.97
N GLN A 27 -33.59 -19.26 -15.06
CA GLN A 27 -32.76 -18.77 -13.95
C GLN A 27 -32.37 -17.29 -14.09
N ARG A 28 -33.05 -16.51 -14.96
CA ARG A 28 -32.75 -15.08 -15.24
C ARG A 28 -32.48 -14.25 -13.98
N ASN A 29 -33.34 -14.37 -12.96
CA ASN A 29 -33.22 -13.61 -11.70
C ASN A 29 -31.94 -13.94 -10.90
N ASN A 30 -31.28 -15.06 -11.20
CA ASN A 30 -30.02 -15.51 -10.59
C ASN A 30 -28.78 -15.23 -11.44
N LEU A 31 -28.90 -14.55 -12.59
CA LEU A 31 -27.77 -14.18 -13.46
C LEU A 31 -26.72 -13.40 -12.66
N ILE A 32 -25.45 -13.82 -12.70
CA ILE A 32 -24.33 -13.17 -12.03
C ILE A 32 -23.67 -12.18 -12.97
N GLU A 33 -23.33 -12.62 -14.18
CA GLU A 33 -22.67 -11.82 -15.20
C GLU A 33 -22.89 -12.40 -16.61
N ILE A 34 -22.73 -11.53 -17.62
CA ILE A 34 -22.67 -11.87 -19.04
C ILE A 34 -21.25 -11.59 -19.51
N VAL A 35 -20.63 -12.53 -20.24
CA VAL A 35 -19.28 -12.39 -20.79
C VAL A 35 -19.35 -12.39 -22.31
N MET A 36 -18.73 -11.38 -22.93
CA MET A 36 -18.71 -11.14 -24.36
C MET A 36 -17.26 -10.92 -24.82
N ASP A 37 -16.59 -11.98 -25.27
CA ASP A 37 -15.21 -11.91 -25.81
C ASP A 37 -15.22 -11.99 -27.34
N LEU A 38 -14.50 -11.09 -28.03
CA LEU A 38 -14.41 -11.06 -29.49
C LEU A 38 -13.99 -12.43 -30.07
N GLY A 39 -14.82 -12.99 -30.94
CA GLY A 39 -14.59 -14.30 -31.57
C GLY A 39 -14.95 -15.52 -30.71
N ARG A 40 -15.55 -15.34 -29.51
CA ARG A 40 -16.11 -16.42 -28.68
C ARG A 40 -17.63 -16.35 -28.61
N LEU A 41 -18.27 -17.46 -28.23
CA LEU A 41 -19.72 -17.47 -27.97
C LEU A 41 -20.04 -16.66 -26.69
N PRO A 42 -21.11 -15.83 -26.68
CA PRO A 42 -21.53 -15.13 -25.47
C PRO A 42 -21.93 -16.11 -24.37
N GLU A 43 -21.50 -15.84 -23.14
CA GLU A 43 -21.69 -16.72 -21.98
C GLU A 43 -22.45 -16.01 -20.85
N ALA A 44 -23.49 -16.65 -20.33
CA ALA A 44 -24.15 -16.26 -19.09
C ALA A 44 -23.67 -17.13 -17.93
N ARG A 45 -23.40 -16.50 -16.78
CA ARG A 45 -22.98 -17.19 -15.56
C ARG A 45 -24.04 -17.12 -14.47
N PHE A 46 -24.30 -18.26 -13.87
CA PHE A 46 -25.24 -18.48 -12.77
C PHE A 46 -24.48 -19.11 -11.57
N PRO A 47 -25.07 -19.19 -10.36
CA PRO A 47 -24.36 -19.67 -9.16
C PRO A 47 -23.85 -21.11 -9.21
N SER A 48 -24.24 -21.91 -10.20
CA SER A 48 -23.90 -23.33 -10.31
C SER A 48 -23.39 -23.77 -11.68
N ASN A 49 -23.45 -22.91 -12.69
CA ASN A 49 -23.15 -23.23 -14.09
C ASN A 49 -22.91 -21.97 -14.93
N ALA A 50 -22.19 -22.14 -16.04
CA ALA A 50 -22.16 -21.21 -17.16
C ALA A 50 -22.92 -21.82 -18.36
N GLN A 51 -23.45 -20.98 -19.25
CA GLN A 51 -24.18 -21.41 -20.44
C GLN A 51 -23.95 -20.43 -21.60
N HIS A 52 -23.69 -20.94 -22.81
CA HIS A 52 -23.64 -20.11 -24.00
C HIS A 52 -25.05 -19.66 -24.42
N LEU A 53 -25.18 -18.37 -24.73
CA LEU A 53 -26.45 -17.73 -25.08
C LEU A 53 -26.76 -17.82 -26.58
N SER A 54 -25.73 -17.94 -27.42
CA SER A 54 -25.83 -18.01 -28.87
C SER A 54 -24.80 -18.99 -29.43
N GLN A 55 -25.06 -19.50 -30.64
CA GLN A 55 -24.09 -20.24 -31.46
C GLN A 55 -23.29 -19.30 -32.39
N THR A 56 -23.66 -18.02 -32.45
CA THR A 56 -22.91 -16.97 -33.14
C THR A 56 -21.81 -16.41 -32.21
N PRO A 57 -20.55 -16.36 -32.64
CA PRO A 57 -19.49 -15.69 -31.90
C PRO A 57 -19.67 -14.16 -31.89
N ILE A 58 -19.27 -13.51 -30.79
CA ILE A 58 -19.28 -12.05 -30.64
C ILE A 58 -18.41 -11.38 -31.70
N SER A 59 -19.00 -10.40 -32.39
CA SER A 59 -18.33 -9.55 -33.38
C SER A 59 -17.77 -8.26 -32.76
N LYS A 60 -16.99 -7.48 -33.54
CA LYS A 60 -16.63 -6.10 -33.14
C LYS A 60 -17.87 -5.18 -33.08
N GLU A 61 -18.90 -5.46 -33.86
CA GLU A 61 -20.14 -4.68 -33.92
C GLU A 61 -21.00 -4.88 -32.66
N ASP A 62 -21.05 -6.09 -32.11
CA ASP A 62 -21.74 -6.39 -30.83
C ASP A 62 -21.09 -5.67 -29.65
N LEU A 63 -19.75 -5.65 -29.59
CA LEU A 63 -19.01 -4.89 -28.57
C LEU A 63 -19.26 -3.39 -28.72
N LYS A 64 -19.25 -2.86 -29.94
CA LYS A 64 -19.54 -1.45 -30.23
C LYS A 64 -20.97 -1.06 -29.85
N TYR A 65 -21.96 -1.92 -30.13
CA TYR A 65 -23.36 -1.73 -29.73
C TYR A 65 -23.51 -1.55 -28.21
N CYS A 66 -22.78 -2.35 -27.42
CA CYS A 66 -22.74 -2.22 -25.96
C CYS A 66 -22.05 -0.92 -25.52
N ILE A 67 -20.86 -0.62 -26.05
CA ILE A 67 -20.07 0.56 -25.67
C ILE A 67 -20.87 1.86 -25.93
N GLU A 68 -21.54 1.97 -27.08
CA GLU A 68 -22.40 3.11 -27.43
C GLU A 68 -23.61 3.32 -26.50
N ARG A 69 -23.97 2.33 -25.67
CA ARG A 69 -25.08 2.39 -24.71
C ARG A 69 -24.63 2.50 -23.26
N VAL A 70 -23.40 2.07 -22.97
CA VAL A 70 -22.75 2.18 -21.65
C VAL A 70 -22.14 3.57 -21.46
N GLY A 71 -21.60 4.17 -22.53
CA GLY A 71 -20.81 5.40 -22.46
C GLY A 71 -19.33 5.12 -22.21
N ASP A 72 -18.63 6.11 -21.66
CA ASP A 72 -17.19 6.06 -21.47
C ASP A 72 -16.75 5.14 -20.33
N PHE A 73 -15.58 4.53 -20.50
CA PHE A 73 -14.92 3.69 -19.50
C PHE A 73 -13.87 4.50 -18.75
N GLY A 74 -13.93 4.47 -17.42
CA GLY A 74 -12.99 5.14 -16.52
C GLY A 74 -11.58 4.54 -16.57
N GLY A 75 -10.65 5.18 -15.85
CA GLY A 75 -9.23 4.82 -15.82
C GLY A 75 -8.92 3.41 -15.28
N ASP A 76 -9.87 2.79 -14.56
CA ASP A 76 -9.78 1.41 -14.08
C ASP A 76 -10.36 0.37 -15.06
N ASN A 77 -10.72 0.79 -16.28
CA ASN A 77 -11.43 0.03 -17.32
C ASN A 77 -12.84 -0.44 -16.93
N ARG A 78 -13.52 0.29 -16.05
CA ARG A 78 -14.93 0.05 -15.72
C ARG A 78 -15.83 1.18 -16.20
N ALA A 79 -17.09 0.82 -16.38
CA ALA A 79 -18.22 1.70 -16.54
C ALA A 79 -19.43 1.03 -15.89
N GLY A 80 -20.56 1.73 -15.80
CA GLY A 80 -21.82 1.14 -15.35
C GLY A 80 -23.00 1.99 -15.80
N ILE A 81 -24.21 1.49 -15.53
CA ILE A 81 -25.43 2.13 -15.99
C ILE A 81 -26.00 3.00 -14.88
N GLU A 82 -26.27 4.27 -15.18
CA GLU A 82 -26.76 5.24 -14.19
C GLU A 82 -28.00 4.76 -13.43
N GLN A 83 -28.04 5.10 -12.13
CA GLN A 83 -29.08 4.64 -11.21
C GLN A 83 -29.23 3.10 -11.18
N THR A 84 -28.18 2.34 -11.51
CA THR A 84 -28.09 0.88 -11.31
C THR A 84 -26.91 0.54 -10.41
N LEU A 85 -26.69 -0.75 -10.16
CA LEU A 85 -25.45 -1.27 -9.57
C LEU A 85 -24.70 -2.17 -10.58
N HIS A 86 -25.11 -2.15 -11.85
CA HIS A 86 -24.50 -2.96 -12.89
C HIS A 86 -23.15 -2.39 -13.29
N ARG A 87 -22.15 -3.27 -13.36
CA ARG A 87 -20.77 -2.89 -13.66
C ARG A 87 -20.29 -3.61 -14.90
N ILE A 88 -19.86 -2.86 -15.89
CA ILE A 88 -19.31 -3.34 -17.16
C ILE A 88 -17.80 -3.13 -17.09
N SER A 89 -17.02 -4.20 -17.20
CA SER A 89 -15.56 -4.16 -17.23
C SER A 89 -15.04 -4.49 -18.63
N ALA A 90 -14.19 -3.61 -19.17
CA ALA A 90 -13.61 -3.75 -20.50
C ALA A 90 -12.30 -4.54 -20.49
N LEU A 91 -12.22 -5.57 -21.34
CA LEU A 91 -10.97 -6.23 -21.71
C LEU A 91 -10.36 -5.50 -22.91
N ARG A 92 -9.17 -4.93 -22.75
CA ARG A 92 -8.46 -4.22 -23.84
C ARG A 92 -7.28 -5.03 -24.39
N ASN A 93 -6.98 -4.83 -25.68
CA ASN A 93 -5.76 -5.34 -26.31
C ASN A 93 -4.56 -4.39 -26.13
N ARG A 94 -3.39 -4.75 -26.69
CA ARG A 94 -2.16 -3.94 -26.59
C ARG A 94 -2.24 -2.57 -27.28
N SER A 95 -3.19 -2.37 -28.20
CA SER A 95 -3.48 -1.08 -28.85
C SER A 95 -4.57 -0.28 -28.12
N GLY A 96 -5.07 -0.76 -26.98
CA GLY A 96 -6.10 -0.09 -26.18
C GLY A 96 -7.54 -0.26 -26.69
N GLU A 97 -7.75 -0.98 -27.80
CA GLU A 97 -9.10 -1.32 -28.29
C GLU A 97 -9.77 -2.28 -27.31
N ILE A 98 -11.08 -2.09 -27.07
CA ILE A 98 -11.89 -3.04 -26.31
C ILE A 98 -12.14 -4.28 -27.18
N ILE A 99 -11.72 -5.44 -26.69
CA ILE A 99 -11.86 -6.76 -27.32
C ILE A 99 -12.76 -7.71 -26.53
N GLY A 100 -13.27 -7.29 -25.38
CA GLY A 100 -14.27 -8.03 -24.63
C GLY A 100 -14.91 -7.20 -23.51
N LEU A 101 -16.06 -7.65 -23.03
CA LEU A 101 -16.84 -7.01 -21.97
C LEU A 101 -17.35 -8.06 -20.97
N THR A 102 -17.21 -7.77 -19.67
CA THR A 102 -17.86 -8.52 -18.58
C THR A 102 -18.93 -7.63 -17.94
N LEU A 103 -20.19 -7.99 -18.10
CA LEU A 103 -21.36 -7.23 -17.63
C LEU A 103 -21.89 -7.90 -16.34
N ARG A 104 -21.55 -7.36 -15.17
CA ARG A 104 -21.90 -7.93 -13.86
C ARG A 104 -23.23 -7.38 -13.33
N VAL A 105 -24.12 -8.28 -12.92
CA VAL A 105 -25.46 -7.96 -12.38
C VAL A 105 -25.36 -7.57 -10.91
N GLY A 106 -25.09 -6.29 -10.64
CA GLY A 106 -25.24 -5.73 -9.30
C GLY A 106 -26.69 -5.78 -8.81
N ARG A 107 -26.87 -5.80 -7.49
CA ARG A 107 -28.17 -5.90 -6.82
C ARG A 107 -28.20 -5.06 -5.54
N ALA A 108 -29.32 -4.39 -5.31
CA ALA A 108 -29.67 -3.83 -4.02
C ALA A 108 -30.44 -4.88 -3.21
N VAL A 109 -30.09 -5.01 -1.93
CA VAL A 109 -30.69 -5.96 -1.00
C VAL A 109 -31.06 -5.18 0.25
N PHE A 110 -32.29 -5.37 0.73
CA PHE A 110 -32.87 -4.62 1.84
C PHE A 110 -33.46 -5.56 2.91
N GLY A 111 -33.47 -5.10 4.16
CA GLY A 111 -33.85 -5.87 5.34
C GLY A 111 -32.68 -6.55 6.04
N THR A 112 -31.44 -6.33 5.59
CA THR A 112 -30.21 -6.81 6.25
C THR A 112 -29.97 -6.04 7.55
N ILE A 113 -30.37 -4.77 7.61
CA ILE A 113 -30.07 -3.87 8.72
C ILE A 113 -30.70 -4.28 10.06
N LYS A 114 -31.77 -5.09 10.02
CA LYS A 114 -32.55 -5.50 11.20
C LYS A 114 -31.68 -6.00 12.35
N ILE A 115 -30.58 -6.69 12.03
CA ILE A 115 -29.63 -7.28 12.99
C ILE A 115 -29.05 -6.22 13.95
N ILE A 116 -28.87 -4.98 13.49
CA ILE A 116 -28.11 -3.91 14.18
C ILE A 116 -28.82 -2.55 14.17
N ARG A 117 -30.12 -2.51 13.85
CA ARG A 117 -30.85 -1.25 13.65
C ARG A 117 -30.79 -0.36 14.90
N ASP A 118 -30.97 -0.96 16.07
CA ASP A 118 -30.76 -0.38 17.39
C ASP A 118 -29.37 0.27 17.56
N LEU A 119 -28.31 -0.39 17.08
CA LEU A 119 -26.94 0.12 17.16
C LEU A 119 -26.74 1.34 16.26
N VAL A 120 -27.31 1.34 15.05
CA VAL A 120 -27.28 2.48 14.13
C VAL A 120 -28.07 3.68 14.68
N GLU A 121 -29.20 3.41 15.34
CA GLU A 121 -30.05 4.41 16.00
C GLU A 121 -29.37 5.09 17.20
N THR A 122 -28.34 4.49 17.82
CA THR A 122 -27.55 5.15 18.89
C THR A 122 -26.82 6.42 18.43
N GLY A 123 -26.56 6.57 17.13
CA GLY A 123 -25.71 7.64 16.59
C GLY A 123 -24.20 7.45 16.81
N GLN A 124 -23.75 6.34 17.40
CA GLN A 124 -22.33 6.05 17.58
C GLN A 124 -21.63 5.63 16.28
N SER A 125 -20.31 5.84 16.22
CA SER A 125 -19.48 5.40 15.09
C SER A 125 -19.31 3.87 15.07
N ILE A 126 -19.59 3.25 13.92
CA ILE A 126 -19.64 1.79 13.70
C ILE A 126 -18.58 1.35 12.68
N LEU A 127 -17.72 0.42 13.08
CA LEU A 127 -16.75 -0.24 12.20
C LEU A 127 -17.22 -1.65 11.81
N MET A 128 -17.22 -1.96 10.51
CA MET A 128 -17.57 -3.26 9.97
C MET A 128 -16.34 -4.04 9.49
N LEU A 129 -16.21 -5.28 9.95
CA LEU A 129 -15.13 -6.20 9.61
C LEU A 129 -15.69 -7.48 9.01
N GLY A 130 -14.88 -8.24 8.28
CA GLY A 130 -15.28 -9.49 7.67
C GLY A 130 -14.66 -9.72 6.29
N ARG A 131 -14.66 -11.01 5.90
CA ARG A 131 -14.05 -11.51 4.67
C ARG A 131 -14.62 -10.84 3.41
N PRO A 132 -13.84 -10.74 2.32
CA PRO A 132 -14.35 -10.33 1.01
C PRO A 132 -15.62 -11.10 0.60
N GLY A 133 -16.59 -10.43 0.00
CA GLY A 133 -17.85 -11.04 -0.45
C GLY A 133 -18.88 -11.39 0.63
N VAL A 134 -18.58 -11.22 1.93
CA VAL A 134 -19.54 -11.52 3.02
C VAL A 134 -20.76 -10.60 3.03
N GLY A 135 -20.68 -9.42 2.40
CA GLY A 135 -21.77 -8.46 2.25
C GLY A 135 -21.58 -7.12 2.97
N LYS A 136 -20.34 -6.74 3.35
CA LYS A 136 -20.06 -5.48 4.07
C LYS A 136 -20.68 -4.27 3.37
N THR A 137 -20.35 -4.06 2.10
CA THR A 137 -20.87 -2.95 1.27
C THR A 137 -22.40 -3.00 1.08
N THR A 138 -23.01 -4.19 1.06
CA THR A 138 -24.48 -4.35 1.05
C THR A 138 -25.11 -3.81 2.33
N ALA A 139 -24.56 -4.17 3.49
CA ALA A 139 -25.02 -3.65 4.77
C ALA A 139 -24.73 -2.14 4.89
N LEU A 140 -23.54 -1.69 4.47
CA LEU A 140 -23.13 -0.29 4.48
C LEU A 140 -24.07 0.62 3.67
N ARG A 141 -24.45 0.19 2.46
CA ARG A 141 -25.46 0.85 1.62
C ARG A 141 -26.82 0.96 2.33
N GLU A 142 -27.24 -0.10 3.01
CA GLU A 142 -28.49 -0.12 3.77
C GLU A 142 -28.43 0.76 5.03
N ILE A 143 -27.27 0.82 5.72
CA ILE A 143 -27.02 1.75 6.83
C ILE A 143 -27.11 3.20 6.35
N ALA A 144 -26.47 3.54 5.22
CA ALA A 144 -26.54 4.88 4.64
C ALA A 144 -27.99 5.29 4.33
N ARG A 145 -28.76 4.39 3.73
CA ARG A 145 -30.19 4.60 3.44
C ARG A 145 -31.03 4.81 4.70
N VAL A 146 -30.85 3.98 5.73
CA VAL A 146 -31.58 4.13 7.01
C VAL A 146 -31.21 5.43 7.71
N LEU A 147 -29.93 5.81 7.72
CA LEU A 147 -29.49 7.07 8.34
C LEU A 147 -30.01 8.29 7.57
N ALA A 148 -30.11 8.23 6.25
CA ALA A 148 -30.56 9.33 5.40
C ALA A 148 -32.10 9.45 5.35
N ASP A 149 -32.82 8.36 5.07
CA ASP A 149 -34.27 8.40 4.85
C ASP A 149 -35.06 8.23 6.15
N ASP A 150 -34.72 7.22 6.97
CA ASP A 150 -35.53 6.80 8.13
C ASP A 150 -35.19 7.62 9.39
N LEU A 151 -33.94 8.06 9.52
CA LEU A 151 -33.41 8.87 10.62
C LEU A 151 -33.08 10.31 10.21
N GLU A 152 -33.41 10.67 8.96
CA GLU A 152 -33.39 12.02 8.40
C GLU A 152 -32.02 12.75 8.30
N LYS A 153 -30.91 12.11 8.69
CA LYS A 153 -29.59 12.76 8.84
C LYS A 153 -28.95 13.21 7.52
N ARG A 154 -28.05 14.19 7.62
CA ARG A 154 -27.11 14.60 6.56
C ARG A 154 -26.00 13.55 6.39
N VAL A 155 -26.29 12.53 5.58
CA VAL A 155 -25.34 11.47 5.22
C VAL A 155 -24.53 11.85 3.97
N VAL A 156 -23.20 11.74 4.06
CA VAL A 156 -22.28 11.77 2.90
C VAL A 156 -21.57 10.43 2.79
N ILE A 157 -21.52 9.87 1.58
CA ILE A 157 -20.84 8.62 1.23
C ILE A 157 -19.58 8.95 0.46
N ILE A 158 -18.42 8.48 0.95
CA ILE A 158 -17.13 8.51 0.25
C ILE A 158 -17.01 7.18 -0.49
N ASP A 159 -17.29 7.19 -1.80
CA ASP A 159 -17.32 5.98 -2.62
C ASP A 159 -16.11 5.94 -3.57
N THR A 160 -15.12 5.13 -3.18
CA THR A 160 -13.84 4.96 -3.89
C THR A 160 -13.90 3.88 -4.97
N SER A 161 -14.80 2.91 -4.81
CA SER A 161 -14.92 1.73 -5.67
C SER A 161 -16.19 1.72 -6.53
N ASN A 162 -17.04 2.75 -6.38
CA ASN A 162 -18.43 2.82 -6.85
C ASN A 162 -19.31 1.64 -6.37
N GLU A 163 -18.89 0.86 -5.37
CA GLU A 163 -19.65 -0.33 -4.93
C GLU A 163 -20.80 0.02 -3.96
N ILE A 164 -20.78 1.17 -3.26
CA ILE A 164 -21.89 1.57 -2.39
C ILE A 164 -23.04 2.14 -3.23
N ALA A 165 -22.74 3.15 -4.04
CA ALA A 165 -23.73 3.97 -4.72
C ALA A 165 -23.86 3.69 -6.22
N GLY A 166 -23.02 2.82 -6.79
CA GLY A 166 -23.02 2.51 -8.22
C GLY A 166 -22.18 3.48 -9.06
N ASP A 167 -21.81 3.01 -10.26
CA ASP A 167 -21.08 3.75 -11.29
C ASP A 167 -21.97 4.80 -12.00
N GLY A 168 -21.35 5.73 -12.74
CA GLY A 168 -22.02 6.85 -13.42
C GLY A 168 -22.35 8.02 -12.49
N ASP A 169 -22.73 9.17 -13.03
CA ASP A 169 -22.89 10.42 -12.27
C ASP A 169 -24.13 10.43 -11.37
N ILE A 170 -25.21 9.74 -11.77
CA ILE A 170 -26.43 9.63 -10.97
C ILE A 170 -26.41 8.34 -10.11
N PRO A 171 -26.34 8.45 -8.76
CA PRO A 171 -26.22 7.29 -7.87
C PRO A 171 -27.48 6.43 -7.81
N HIS A 172 -27.31 5.18 -7.35
CA HIS A 172 -28.38 4.21 -7.16
C HIS A 172 -29.36 4.62 -6.04
N PRO A 173 -30.69 4.59 -6.27
CA PRO A 173 -31.68 4.96 -5.27
C PRO A 173 -31.65 4.15 -3.95
N ALA A 174 -30.91 3.03 -3.87
CA ALA A 174 -30.76 2.27 -2.64
C ALA A 174 -29.89 2.94 -1.56
N ILE A 175 -29.22 4.07 -1.84
CA ILE A 175 -28.60 4.91 -0.79
C ILE A 175 -29.58 5.91 -0.14
N GLY A 176 -30.83 5.96 -0.63
CA GLY A 176 -31.81 6.95 -0.18
C GLY A 176 -31.42 8.36 -0.59
N ARG A 177 -31.67 9.34 0.26
CA ARG A 177 -31.26 10.74 0.06
C ARG A 177 -29.80 11.06 0.43
N ALA A 178 -28.97 10.05 0.70
CA ALA A 178 -27.55 10.26 1.01
C ALA A 178 -26.81 10.88 -0.18
N ARG A 179 -25.88 11.82 0.10
CA ARG A 179 -25.05 12.44 -0.95
C ARG A 179 -23.80 11.59 -1.20
N ARG A 180 -23.41 11.40 -2.46
CA ARG A 180 -22.16 10.73 -2.84
C ARG A 180 -21.06 11.75 -3.14
N MET A 181 -19.84 11.47 -2.68
CA MET A 181 -18.60 12.05 -3.19
C MET A 181 -17.75 10.88 -3.74
N GLN A 182 -17.36 10.94 -5.01
CA GLN A 182 -16.52 9.92 -5.63
C GLN A 182 -15.06 10.28 -5.45
N VAL A 183 -14.22 9.27 -5.22
CA VAL A 183 -12.77 9.45 -5.14
C VAL A 183 -12.14 9.09 -6.48
N SER A 184 -11.43 10.04 -7.10
CA SER A 184 -10.84 9.85 -8.43
C SER A 184 -9.65 8.87 -8.46
N ARG A 185 -8.97 8.70 -7.32
CA ARG A 185 -7.89 7.72 -7.09
C ARG A 185 -7.91 7.28 -5.62
N PRO A 186 -7.80 5.99 -5.28
CA PRO A 186 -7.85 5.52 -3.89
C PRO A 186 -6.93 6.27 -2.92
N GLU A 187 -5.72 6.61 -3.36
CA GLU A 187 -4.73 7.38 -2.58
C GLU A 187 -5.26 8.73 -2.06
N LEU A 188 -6.25 9.33 -2.74
CA LEU A 188 -6.84 10.62 -2.41
C LEU A 188 -8.06 10.52 -1.48
N GLN A 189 -8.50 9.31 -1.09
CA GLN A 189 -9.69 9.09 -0.25
C GLN A 189 -9.67 9.92 1.04
N HIS A 190 -8.50 10.00 1.69
CA HIS A 190 -8.31 10.82 2.90
C HIS A 190 -8.58 12.32 2.70
N GLN A 191 -8.35 12.86 1.49
CA GLN A 191 -8.61 14.26 1.17
C GLN A 191 -10.10 14.50 0.98
N VAL A 192 -10.77 13.62 0.23
CA VAL A 192 -12.23 13.68 0.00
C VAL A 192 -13.00 13.49 1.33
N MET A 193 -12.49 12.68 2.25
CA MET A 193 -13.03 12.55 3.62
C MET A 193 -12.97 13.87 4.41
N ILE A 194 -11.87 14.64 4.30
CA ILE A 194 -11.71 15.94 4.96
C ILE A 194 -12.61 16.99 4.29
N GLU A 195 -12.57 17.05 2.95
CA GLU A 195 -13.40 17.93 2.13
C GLU A 195 -14.90 17.76 2.44
N ALA A 196 -15.36 16.53 2.61
CA ALA A 196 -16.75 16.23 2.99
C ALA A 196 -17.18 16.92 4.29
N VAL A 197 -16.31 16.97 5.31
CA VAL A 197 -16.64 17.69 6.55
C VAL A 197 -16.64 19.19 6.35
N GLU A 198 -15.62 19.71 5.65
CA GLU A 198 -15.37 21.15 5.54
C GLU A 198 -16.37 21.85 4.62
N ASN A 199 -16.77 21.21 3.52
CA ASN A 199 -17.69 21.79 2.53
C ASN A 199 -19.17 21.41 2.75
N HIS A 200 -19.49 20.33 3.49
CA HIS A 200 -20.86 19.77 3.51
C HIS A 200 -21.49 19.55 4.89
N MET A 201 -20.76 19.80 6.00
CA MET A 201 -21.28 19.71 7.38
C MET A 201 -22.15 18.45 7.69
N PRO A 202 -21.69 17.24 7.34
CA PRO A 202 -22.45 16.01 7.52
C PRO A 202 -22.64 15.66 8.99
N GLU A 203 -23.71 14.92 9.28
CA GLU A 203 -23.91 14.22 10.55
C GLU A 203 -23.35 12.81 10.50
N VAL A 204 -23.29 12.21 9.31
CA VAL A 204 -22.74 10.89 9.07
C VAL A 204 -21.81 10.93 7.85
N ILE A 205 -20.62 10.37 7.99
CA ILE A 205 -19.77 10.00 6.86
C ILE A 205 -19.72 8.46 6.75
N VAL A 206 -19.93 7.96 5.53
CA VAL A 206 -19.97 6.53 5.18
C VAL A 206 -18.80 6.19 4.25
N ILE A 207 -18.02 5.16 4.55
CA ILE A 207 -16.74 4.84 3.87
C ILE A 207 -16.64 3.34 3.54
N ASP A 208 -16.38 2.97 2.29
CA ASP A 208 -16.40 1.54 1.87
C ASP A 208 -15.27 0.71 2.49
N GLU A 209 -14.01 1.11 2.34
CA GLU A 209 -12.87 0.45 3.00
C GLU A 209 -11.84 1.47 3.47
N ILE A 210 -11.44 1.37 4.75
CA ILE A 210 -10.32 2.10 5.35
C ILE A 210 -9.11 1.16 5.40
N GLY A 211 -8.03 1.54 4.72
CA GLY A 211 -6.81 0.78 4.57
C GLY A 211 -5.51 1.54 4.87
N THR A 212 -5.45 2.86 4.69
CA THR A 212 -4.20 3.65 4.85
C THR A 212 -4.12 4.45 6.15
N GLU A 213 -2.90 4.87 6.51
CA GLU A 213 -2.64 5.69 7.71
C GLU A 213 -3.30 7.06 7.61
N LEU A 214 -3.36 7.63 6.40
CA LEU A 214 -3.97 8.93 6.14
C LEU A 214 -5.50 8.87 6.28
N GLU A 215 -6.13 7.80 5.82
CA GLU A 215 -7.57 7.56 6.07
C GLU A 215 -7.85 7.33 7.56
N ALA A 216 -7.01 6.57 8.27
CA ALA A 216 -7.18 6.33 9.70
C ALA A 216 -7.00 7.61 10.54
N LEU A 217 -6.03 8.46 10.18
CA LEU A 217 -5.83 9.79 10.73
C LEU A 217 -7.03 10.70 10.45
N ALA A 218 -7.48 10.77 9.19
CA ALA A 218 -8.65 11.55 8.81
C ALA A 218 -9.92 11.08 9.55
N ALA A 219 -10.14 9.76 9.65
CA ALA A 219 -11.25 9.19 10.42
C ALA A 219 -11.23 9.64 11.88
N ARG A 220 -10.08 9.58 12.57
CA ARG A 220 -9.96 10.11 13.93
C ARG A 220 -10.33 11.60 13.99
N THR A 221 -9.74 12.44 13.14
CA THR A 221 -10.01 13.88 13.14
C THR A 221 -11.47 14.23 12.80
N ILE A 222 -12.15 13.41 12.02
CA ILE A 222 -13.58 13.55 11.70
C ILE A 222 -14.46 13.15 12.90
N ALA A 223 -14.12 12.06 13.60
CA ALA A 223 -14.80 11.64 14.83
C ALA A 223 -14.58 12.65 15.98
N GLU A 224 -13.39 13.24 16.09
CA GLU A 224 -13.07 14.32 17.05
C GLU A 224 -13.88 15.60 16.79
N ARG A 225 -14.31 15.85 15.54
CA ARG A 225 -15.26 16.91 15.17
C ARG A 225 -16.73 16.55 15.45
N GLY A 226 -17.02 15.35 15.99
CA GLY A 226 -18.36 14.91 16.39
C GLY A 226 -19.22 14.31 15.28
N VAL A 227 -18.65 13.99 14.12
CA VAL A 227 -19.36 13.36 13.00
C VAL A 227 -19.44 11.84 13.22
N GLN A 228 -20.63 11.25 13.02
CA GLN A 228 -20.79 9.79 13.09
C GLN A 228 -20.08 9.13 11.90
N LEU A 229 -19.18 8.17 12.17
CA LEU A 229 -18.54 7.38 11.12
C LEU A 229 -19.18 6.01 11.00
N VAL A 230 -19.52 5.62 9.78
CA VAL A 230 -19.84 4.23 9.45
C VAL A 230 -18.89 3.77 8.36
N GLY A 231 -18.08 2.75 8.60
CA GLY A 231 -17.18 2.27 7.56
C GLY A 231 -16.78 0.82 7.71
N THR A 232 -16.09 0.29 6.71
CA THR A 232 -15.46 -1.02 6.80
C THR A 232 -13.94 -0.88 6.75
N ALA A 233 -13.20 -1.88 7.24
CA ALA A 233 -11.74 -1.88 7.19
C ALA A 233 -11.18 -3.27 6.88
N HIS A 234 -9.90 -3.31 6.50
CA HIS A 234 -9.24 -4.54 6.08
C HIS A 234 -8.94 -5.48 7.28
N GLY A 235 -9.88 -6.37 7.58
CA GLY A 235 -9.72 -7.39 8.62
C GLY A 235 -10.92 -8.33 8.73
N ASN A 236 -10.67 -9.56 9.20
CA ASN A 236 -11.71 -10.54 9.46
C ASN A 236 -12.28 -10.44 10.89
N ARG A 237 -11.45 -10.01 11.85
CA ARG A 237 -11.77 -9.81 13.27
C ARG A 237 -11.08 -8.57 13.82
N ILE A 238 -11.53 -8.07 14.96
CA ILE A 238 -10.93 -6.92 15.63
C ILE A 238 -9.46 -7.18 16.04
N GLU A 239 -9.11 -8.44 16.35
CA GLU A 239 -7.73 -8.90 16.57
C GLU A 239 -6.78 -8.66 15.38
N ASN A 240 -7.28 -8.58 14.15
CA ASN A 240 -6.45 -8.27 12.98
C ASN A 240 -6.01 -6.81 13.01
N LEU A 241 -6.91 -5.90 13.41
CA LEU A 241 -6.60 -4.47 13.56
C LEU A 241 -5.58 -4.26 14.68
N MET A 242 -5.69 -5.00 15.78
CA MET A 242 -4.72 -4.93 16.90
C MET A 242 -3.28 -5.28 16.49
N LYS A 243 -3.10 -6.03 15.40
CA LYS A 243 -1.79 -6.48 14.88
C LYS A 243 -1.31 -5.61 13.71
N ASN A 244 -2.17 -4.73 13.19
CA ASN A 244 -1.86 -3.82 12.09
C ASN A 244 -1.60 -2.41 12.67
N PRO A 245 -0.36 -1.90 12.67
CA PRO A 245 -0.05 -0.60 13.28
C PRO A 245 -0.80 0.57 12.64
N THR A 246 -1.10 0.48 11.34
CA THR A 246 -1.84 1.49 10.57
C THR A 246 -3.31 1.55 10.98
N LEU A 247 -3.97 0.40 11.12
CA LEU A 247 -5.41 0.33 11.44
C LEU A 247 -5.71 0.26 12.94
N ALA A 248 -4.70 0.06 13.79
CA ALA A 248 -4.85 0.10 15.25
C ALA A 248 -5.39 1.44 15.76
N ASP A 249 -5.07 2.57 15.11
CA ASP A 249 -5.58 3.89 15.49
C ASP A 249 -7.12 4.01 15.36
N LEU A 250 -7.77 3.18 14.53
CA LEU A 250 -9.25 3.10 14.46
C LEU A 250 -9.88 2.56 15.75
N ILE A 251 -9.18 1.65 16.43
CA ILE A 251 -9.58 1.04 17.71
C ILE A 251 -8.88 1.67 18.93
N GLY A 252 -8.31 2.87 18.75
CA GLY A 252 -7.74 3.71 19.82
C GLY A 252 -6.23 3.64 19.95
N GLY A 253 -5.54 3.04 18.97
CA GLY A 253 -4.08 2.86 18.95
C GLY A 253 -3.60 1.89 20.03
N ILE A 254 -2.48 1.21 19.79
CA ILE A 254 -1.87 0.31 20.79
C ILE A 254 -0.42 0.72 20.98
N GLN A 255 0.00 0.88 22.24
CA GLN A 255 1.34 1.33 22.60
C GLN A 255 1.90 0.53 23.78
N ALA A 256 3.23 0.41 23.82
CA ALA A 256 3.94 -0.19 24.94
C ALA A 256 4.13 0.84 26.07
N VAL A 257 3.55 0.58 27.24
CA VAL A 257 3.64 1.43 28.44
C VAL A 257 4.47 0.71 29.50
N THR A 258 5.42 1.43 30.10
CA THR A 258 6.20 0.91 31.25
C THR A 258 5.53 1.32 32.55
N LEU A 259 4.98 0.34 33.26
CA LEU A 259 4.42 0.46 34.60
C LEU A 259 5.53 0.62 35.64
N GLY A 260 5.25 1.41 36.68
CA GLY A 260 6.05 1.43 37.90
C GLY A 260 5.98 0.10 38.65
N ASP A 261 7.03 -0.22 39.40
CA ASP A 261 7.24 -1.52 40.07
C ASP A 261 6.05 -2.00 40.91
N ASP A 262 5.39 -1.11 41.65
CA ASP A 262 4.23 -1.45 42.49
C ASP A 262 2.97 -1.77 41.67
N GLU A 263 2.75 -1.10 40.54
CA GLU A 263 1.60 -1.35 39.66
C GLU A 263 1.81 -2.61 38.81
N ALA A 264 3.03 -2.84 38.32
CA ALA A 264 3.41 -4.11 37.69
C ALA A 264 3.23 -5.30 38.67
N ARG A 265 3.68 -5.14 39.92
CA ARG A 265 3.48 -6.12 41.00
C ARG A 265 1.99 -6.32 41.33
N ARG A 266 1.18 -5.24 41.39
CA ARG A 266 -0.28 -5.32 41.62
C ARG A 266 -0.99 -6.09 40.51
N ARG A 267 -0.61 -5.88 39.24
CA ARG A 267 -1.22 -6.53 38.07
C ARG A 267 -0.69 -7.93 37.80
N GLY A 268 0.43 -8.32 38.42
CA GLY A 268 1.12 -9.59 38.13
C GLY A 268 1.73 -9.62 36.73
N SER A 269 2.01 -8.46 36.14
CA SER A 269 2.48 -8.31 34.75
C SER A 269 3.99 -8.09 34.68
N GLN A 270 4.53 -8.11 33.46
CA GLN A 270 5.85 -7.53 33.19
C GLN A 270 5.81 -6.01 33.43
N LYS A 271 6.99 -5.39 33.56
CA LYS A 271 7.09 -3.91 33.70
C LYS A 271 6.59 -3.19 32.46
N THR A 272 6.76 -3.75 31.27
CA THR A 272 6.20 -3.21 30.04
C THR A 272 4.97 -4.02 29.64
N VAL A 273 3.88 -3.33 29.32
CA VAL A 273 2.59 -3.90 28.90
C VAL A 273 2.07 -3.16 27.68
N LEU A 274 1.14 -3.76 26.94
CA LEU A 274 0.41 -3.08 25.86
C LEU A 274 -0.87 -2.48 26.43
N GLU A 275 -1.09 -1.18 26.20
CA GLU A 275 -2.33 -0.46 26.52
C GLU A 275 -2.79 0.35 25.31
N ARG A 276 -4.06 0.78 25.29
CA ARG A 276 -4.55 1.71 24.27
C ARG A 276 -3.91 3.08 24.42
N LYS A 277 -3.77 3.80 23.30
CA LYS A 277 -3.22 5.15 23.23
C LYS A 277 -4.29 6.23 23.47
N SER A 278 -5.52 5.98 23.04
CA SER A 278 -6.66 6.91 23.08
C SER A 278 -8.00 6.14 23.20
N PRO A 279 -9.14 6.83 23.36
CA PRO A 279 -10.44 6.27 23.00
C PRO A 279 -10.45 5.78 21.54
N PRO A 280 -11.27 4.77 21.20
CA PRO A 280 -11.38 4.29 19.83
C PRO A 280 -12.16 5.27 18.95
N THR A 281 -11.76 5.39 17.69
CA THR A 281 -12.44 6.21 16.66
C THR A 281 -13.84 5.66 16.36
N PHE A 282 -14.00 4.34 16.45
CA PHE A 282 -15.27 3.63 16.35
C PHE A 282 -15.64 3.03 17.71
N ALA A 283 -16.78 3.43 18.27
CA ALA A 283 -17.24 2.95 19.57
C ALA A 283 -17.80 1.52 19.49
N ILE A 284 -18.40 1.16 18.36
CA ILE A 284 -19.00 -0.15 18.06
C ILE A 284 -18.20 -0.83 16.94
N ALA A 285 -17.90 -2.12 17.06
CA ALA A 285 -17.33 -2.93 15.99
C ALA A 285 -18.18 -4.18 15.70
N ILE A 286 -18.30 -4.54 14.42
CA ILE A 286 -19.20 -5.59 13.93
C ILE A 286 -18.41 -6.53 13.02
N GLU A 287 -18.23 -7.78 13.42
CA GLU A 287 -17.56 -8.83 12.62
C GLU A 287 -18.59 -9.67 11.86
N MET A 288 -18.70 -9.45 10.55
CA MET A 288 -19.51 -10.27 9.65
C MET A 288 -18.80 -11.61 9.39
N LEU A 289 -19.16 -12.64 10.15
CA LEU A 289 -18.71 -14.01 9.91
C LEU A 289 -19.38 -14.60 8.65
N GLU A 290 -20.69 -14.35 8.55
CA GLU A 290 -21.61 -14.81 7.50
C GLU A 290 -22.69 -13.74 7.24
N ARG A 291 -23.45 -13.85 6.14
CA ARG A 291 -24.50 -12.87 5.78
C ARG A 291 -25.57 -12.66 6.86
N GLN A 292 -25.94 -13.72 7.59
CA GLN A 292 -27.02 -13.70 8.59
C GLN A 292 -26.53 -13.97 10.02
N LYS A 293 -25.21 -13.92 10.28
CA LYS A 293 -24.62 -14.15 11.61
C LYS A 293 -23.41 -13.25 11.81
N TRP A 294 -23.57 -12.23 12.65
CA TRP A 294 -22.56 -11.21 12.94
C TRP A 294 -22.19 -11.24 14.42
N VAL A 295 -20.96 -10.88 14.75
CA VAL A 295 -20.51 -10.63 16.13
C VAL A 295 -20.49 -9.13 16.36
N VAL A 296 -21.06 -8.67 17.47
CA VAL A 296 -21.07 -7.27 17.88
C VAL A 296 -20.21 -7.09 19.12
N HIS A 297 -19.32 -6.10 19.05
CA HIS A 297 -18.62 -5.51 20.17
C HIS A 297 -19.26 -4.13 20.44
N GLU A 298 -20.26 -4.07 21.31
CA GLU A 298 -21.02 -2.84 21.61
C GLU A 298 -20.16 -1.75 22.27
N GLN A 299 -19.05 -2.13 22.91
CA GLN A 299 -18.03 -1.23 23.44
C GLN A 299 -16.64 -1.71 23.05
N VAL A 300 -16.10 -1.13 21.97
CA VAL A 300 -14.76 -1.45 21.44
C VAL A 300 -13.67 -1.24 22.50
N ALA A 301 -13.77 -0.19 23.32
CA ALA A 301 -12.81 0.10 24.38
C ALA A 301 -12.62 -1.09 25.36
N ASP A 302 -13.73 -1.63 25.88
CA ASP A 302 -13.74 -2.79 26.79
C ASP A 302 -13.30 -4.09 26.10
N ALA A 303 -13.66 -4.25 24.81
CA ALA A 303 -13.26 -5.41 24.02
C ALA A 303 -11.74 -5.46 23.82
N ILE A 304 -11.13 -4.34 23.39
CA ILE A 304 -9.67 -4.22 23.22
C ILE A 304 -8.96 -4.33 24.57
N ASP A 305 -9.45 -3.68 25.62
CA ASP A 305 -8.84 -3.74 26.95
C ASP A 305 -8.97 -5.13 27.61
N SER A 306 -9.88 -5.98 27.14
CA SER A 306 -9.94 -7.40 27.52
C SER A 306 -8.91 -8.22 26.74
N LEU A 307 -8.84 -8.03 25.41
CA LEU A 307 -7.91 -8.74 24.53
C LEU A 307 -6.44 -8.44 24.87
N LEU A 308 -6.10 -7.16 25.14
CA LEU A 308 -4.76 -6.74 25.60
C LEU A 308 -4.36 -7.37 26.94
N ARG A 309 -5.33 -7.74 27.78
CA ARG A 309 -5.14 -8.44 29.06
C ARG A 309 -5.20 -9.97 28.91
N GLY A 310 -5.20 -10.50 27.68
CA GLY A 310 -5.25 -11.93 27.38
C GLY A 310 -6.59 -12.59 27.74
N ARG A 311 -7.68 -11.82 27.79
CA ARG A 311 -9.04 -12.32 28.11
C ARG A 311 -9.89 -12.30 26.85
N GLN A 312 -10.79 -13.28 26.73
CA GLN A 312 -11.87 -13.21 25.73
C GLN A 312 -12.84 -12.08 26.14
N PRO A 313 -13.17 -11.13 25.26
CA PRO A 313 -14.22 -10.15 25.51
C PRO A 313 -15.59 -10.82 25.49
N ASN A 314 -16.58 -10.21 26.14
CA ASN A 314 -17.97 -10.67 26.03
C ASN A 314 -18.48 -10.32 24.64
N GLN A 315 -18.80 -11.33 23.83
CA GLN A 315 -19.20 -11.15 22.44
C GLN A 315 -20.71 -11.36 22.31
N GLN A 316 -21.39 -10.40 21.68
CA GLN A 316 -22.81 -10.50 21.37
C GLN A 316 -22.97 -11.03 19.95
N ILE A 317 -23.38 -12.28 19.80
CA ILE A 317 -23.65 -12.89 18.50
C ILE A 317 -25.10 -12.58 18.13
N ARG A 318 -25.31 -11.96 16.97
CA ARG A 318 -26.63 -11.64 16.43
C ARG A 318 -26.86 -12.41 15.14
N SER A 319 -28.00 -13.07 15.00
CA SER A 319 -28.37 -13.81 13.79
C SER A 319 -29.86 -13.70 13.46
N VAL A 320 -30.19 -13.85 12.18
CA VAL A 320 -31.59 -13.84 11.71
C VAL A 320 -32.12 -15.28 11.66
N SER A 321 -33.31 -15.50 12.24
CA SER A 321 -34.04 -16.77 12.15
C SER A 321 -34.67 -16.98 10.76
N ASP A 322 -35.12 -18.21 10.46
CA ASP A 322 -35.93 -18.49 9.27
C ASP A 322 -37.28 -17.73 9.27
N THR A 323 -37.76 -17.30 10.45
CA THR A 323 -38.94 -16.42 10.61
C THR A 323 -38.63 -14.93 10.35
N GLY A 324 -37.36 -14.55 10.17
CA GLY A 324 -36.95 -13.16 9.92
C GLY A 324 -36.85 -12.29 11.18
N GLU A 325 -36.78 -12.92 12.35
CA GLU A 325 -36.58 -12.31 13.68
C GLU A 325 -35.09 -12.30 14.05
N VAL A 326 -34.68 -11.37 14.91
CA VAL A 326 -33.28 -11.25 15.33
C VAL A 326 -33.08 -11.98 16.65
N ILE A 327 -32.30 -13.06 16.60
CA ILE A 327 -31.82 -13.80 17.77
C ILE A 327 -30.53 -13.15 18.24
N ILE A 328 -30.46 -12.81 19.52
CA ILE A 328 -29.26 -12.27 20.17
C ILE A 328 -28.82 -13.26 21.25
N THR A 329 -27.57 -13.73 21.17
CA THR A 329 -26.92 -14.54 22.20
C THR A 329 -25.64 -13.87 22.68
N HIS A 330 -25.27 -14.10 23.94
CA HIS A 330 -24.05 -13.55 24.53
C HIS A 330 -23.10 -14.69 24.89
N GLU A 331 -21.94 -14.75 24.25
CA GLU A 331 -20.86 -15.64 24.64
C GLU A 331 -19.98 -14.92 25.68
N SER A 332 -20.12 -15.31 26.94
CA SER A 332 -19.31 -14.81 28.05
C SER A 332 -17.90 -15.42 28.01
N GLY A 333 -16.86 -14.59 28.05
CA GLY A 333 -15.47 -15.05 27.96
C GLY A 333 -15.10 -16.02 29.09
N ASN A 334 -14.83 -17.28 28.72
CA ASN A 334 -14.45 -18.32 29.68
C ASN A 334 -13.10 -17.95 30.36
N PRO A 335 -12.96 -18.01 31.69
CA PRO A 335 -11.70 -17.67 32.36
C PRO A 335 -10.58 -18.64 31.96
N PRO A 336 -9.31 -18.19 31.91
CA PRO A 336 -8.19 -19.05 31.54
C PRO A 336 -8.09 -20.25 32.49
N ALA A 337 -7.93 -21.45 31.92
CA ALA A 337 -7.86 -22.69 32.68
C ALA A 337 -6.73 -22.63 33.72
N ARG A 338 -7.07 -22.81 35.00
CA ARG A 338 -6.07 -22.92 36.07
C ARG A 338 -5.26 -24.19 35.86
N PHE A 339 -3.98 -24.04 35.51
CA PHE A 339 -3.00 -25.13 35.60
C PHE A 339 -3.02 -25.71 37.03
N PRO A 340 -3.25 -27.02 37.23
CA PRO A 340 -3.18 -27.62 38.55
C PRO A 340 -1.74 -27.54 39.09
N GLY A 341 -1.55 -26.83 40.21
CA GLY A 341 -0.28 -26.80 40.91
C GLY A 341 0.05 -28.18 41.48
N ASN A 342 1.16 -28.78 41.05
CA ASN A 342 1.51 -30.15 41.42
C ASN A 342 2.22 -30.21 42.78
N SER A 343 1.64 -30.92 43.75
CA SER A 343 2.14 -30.99 45.13
C SER A 343 2.28 -32.43 45.65
N GLY A 344 3.52 -32.92 45.75
CA GLY A 344 3.92 -33.80 46.85
C GLY A 344 3.95 -35.33 46.66
N ALA A 345 4.94 -35.82 45.88
CA ALA A 345 5.71 -37.08 46.15
C ALA A 345 4.95 -38.45 46.11
N PRO A 346 5.64 -39.63 46.25
CA PRO A 346 7.09 -39.90 46.22
C PRO A 346 7.55 -41.01 45.21
N ALA A 347 8.85 -40.93 44.88
CA ALA A 347 9.82 -41.94 44.38
C ALA A 347 9.40 -43.36 43.91
N ALA A 348 9.86 -43.72 42.70
CA ALA A 348 10.30 -45.09 42.35
C ALA A 348 11.47 -45.10 41.33
N THR A 349 12.58 -45.71 41.76
CA THR A 349 13.83 -46.11 41.07
C THR A 349 13.63 -47.07 39.87
N VAL A 350 14.54 -47.33 38.89
CA VAL A 350 16.02 -47.17 38.74
C VAL A 350 16.38 -46.96 37.22
N SER A 351 17.68 -46.73 36.92
CA SER A 351 18.39 -46.96 35.63
C SER A 351 18.21 -45.91 34.52
N ALA A 352 19.10 -44.94 34.25
CA ALA A 352 20.56 -44.76 34.37
C ALA A 352 21.41 -45.14 33.12
N ILE A 353 21.91 -44.10 32.44
CA ILE A 353 23.20 -44.06 31.74
C ILE A 353 23.98 -42.86 32.32
N ARG A 354 25.31 -42.94 32.39
CA ARG A 354 26.16 -41.96 33.10
C ARG A 354 26.44 -40.68 32.30
N PRO A 355 26.68 -39.54 32.98
CA PRO A 355 27.21 -38.33 32.34
C PRO A 355 28.71 -38.45 32.04
N VAL A 356 29.19 -37.66 31.08
CA VAL A 356 30.60 -37.24 31.01
C VAL A 356 30.70 -35.85 31.66
N THR A 357 31.60 -35.71 32.63
CA THR A 357 31.80 -34.45 33.38
C THR A 357 32.48 -33.37 32.55
N PRO A 358 32.14 -32.08 32.76
CA PRO A 358 32.90 -30.98 32.19
C PRO A 358 34.27 -30.84 32.88
N LEU A 359 35.32 -30.63 32.08
CA LEU A 359 36.49 -29.89 32.54
C LEU A 359 36.06 -28.41 32.60
N SER A 360 36.08 -27.71 33.74
CA SER A 360 37.19 -27.48 34.68
C SER A 360 38.33 -26.70 34.00
N GLY A 361 38.67 -25.48 34.43
CA GLY A 361 38.15 -24.70 35.57
C GLY A 361 38.23 -23.19 35.33
N TRP A 362 37.55 -22.38 36.15
CA TRP A 362 38.12 -21.78 37.38
C TRP A 362 39.06 -20.60 37.09
N ARG A 363 38.94 -19.42 37.73
CA ARG A 363 37.98 -18.94 38.77
C ARG A 363 37.86 -17.42 38.64
N SER A 364 36.66 -16.86 38.64
CA SER A 364 36.03 -16.26 39.83
C SER A 364 36.93 -15.31 40.64
N ALA A 365 37.08 -14.08 40.15
CA ALA A 365 37.37 -12.90 40.98
C ALA A 365 36.54 -11.73 40.45
N GLY A 366 35.94 -10.93 41.35
CA GLY A 366 35.46 -9.61 41.01
C GLY A 366 36.61 -8.61 41.14
N LYS A 367 36.73 -7.65 40.20
CA LYS A 367 37.94 -6.85 39.89
C LYS A 367 38.99 -7.70 39.13
N MET A 368 39.86 -7.17 38.26
CA MET A 368 40.24 -5.79 37.84
C MET A 368 40.63 -5.85 36.33
N VAL A 369 41.08 -4.86 35.54
CA VAL A 369 41.67 -3.51 35.69
C VAL A 369 41.17 -2.59 34.54
N PRO A 370 40.93 -1.27 34.73
CA PRO A 370 40.66 -0.35 33.61
C PRO A 370 41.92 0.00 32.82
N MET A 371 41.80 0.21 31.49
CA MET A 371 42.82 0.94 30.71
C MET A 371 42.58 2.46 30.79
N PRO A 372 43.64 3.30 30.70
CA PRO A 372 43.48 4.75 30.82
C PRO A 372 42.82 5.36 29.57
N PRO A 373 41.95 6.38 29.72
CA PRO A 373 41.60 7.25 28.60
C PRO A 373 42.83 8.09 28.20
N PRO A 374 43.07 8.34 26.90
CA PRO A 374 43.92 9.44 26.47
C PRO A 374 43.33 10.75 27.00
N ALA A 375 44.05 11.42 27.90
CA ALA A 375 43.48 12.52 28.66
C ALA A 375 43.17 13.75 27.80
N GLU A 376 42.00 14.35 28.00
CA GLU A 376 41.74 15.73 27.60
C GLU A 376 42.78 16.65 28.26
N LYS A 377 43.49 17.43 27.46
CA LYS A 377 44.23 18.60 27.94
C LYS A 377 43.41 19.85 27.70
N VAL A 378 42.58 20.20 28.68
CA VAL A 378 42.05 21.57 28.78
C VAL A 378 43.22 22.55 28.85
N SER A 379 43.14 23.64 28.11
CA SER A 379 44.26 24.57 27.92
C SER A 379 44.64 25.30 29.20
N ALA A 380 45.96 25.45 29.42
CA ALA A 380 46.54 26.43 30.33
C ALA A 380 47.51 27.31 29.53
N ASN A 381 46.96 28.32 28.84
CA ASN A 381 47.64 29.33 28.03
C ASN A 381 48.52 28.80 26.87
N GLY A 382 47.93 28.68 25.68
CA GLY A 382 48.67 28.50 24.42
C GLY A 382 47.84 27.79 23.36
N SER A 383 47.39 28.52 22.34
CA SER A 383 46.60 27.99 21.22
C SER A 383 47.44 27.86 19.94
N PRO A 384 47.69 26.65 19.44
CA PRO A 384 48.09 26.43 18.05
C PRO A 384 46.88 26.16 17.15
N VAL A 385 46.94 26.66 15.92
CA VAL A 385 45.88 26.55 14.89
C VAL A 385 45.83 25.14 14.30
N SER A 386 44.66 24.69 13.87
CA SER A 386 44.50 23.48 13.05
C SER A 386 44.40 23.85 11.57
N GLU A 387 45.31 23.33 10.76
CA GLU A 387 45.50 23.69 9.33
C GLU A 387 44.28 23.34 8.45
N THR A 388 43.41 22.44 8.91
CA THR A 388 42.20 21.97 8.21
C THR A 388 41.34 23.12 7.70
N ARG A 389 41.08 24.15 8.53
CA ARG A 389 40.23 25.29 8.14
C ARG A 389 40.86 26.19 7.08
N TYR A 390 42.18 26.34 7.09
CA TYR A 390 42.88 27.10 6.05
C TYR A 390 42.83 26.36 4.70
N PHE A 391 42.86 25.02 4.74
CA PHE A 391 42.71 24.18 3.56
C PHE A 391 41.27 24.16 3.02
N GLU A 392 40.25 24.13 3.90
CA GLU A 392 38.83 24.27 3.52
C GLU A 392 38.56 25.63 2.88
N GLN A 393 39.03 26.72 3.49
CA GLN A 393 38.81 28.08 3.01
C GLN A 393 39.44 28.33 1.62
N LEU A 394 40.65 27.82 1.38
CA LEU A 394 41.28 27.82 0.04
C LEU A 394 40.56 26.91 -0.97
N LEU A 395 39.80 25.92 -0.52
CA LEU A 395 38.97 25.08 -1.40
C LEU A 395 37.70 25.82 -1.84
N GLU A 396 37.04 26.54 -0.92
CA GLU A 396 35.85 27.35 -1.22
C GLU A 396 36.19 28.52 -2.15
N GLU A 397 37.27 29.25 -1.90
CA GLU A 397 37.77 30.30 -2.81
C GLU A 397 38.11 29.76 -4.21
N SER A 398 38.52 28.48 -4.31
CA SER A 398 38.78 27.83 -5.61
C SER A 398 37.52 27.28 -6.31
N LEU A 399 36.38 27.20 -5.61
CA LEU A 399 35.10 26.74 -6.16
C LEU A 399 34.19 27.92 -6.58
N ALA A 400 34.52 29.14 -6.18
CA ALA A 400 33.82 30.38 -6.55
C ALA A 400 34.08 30.82 -8.01
N VAL A 401 33.77 29.95 -8.98
CA VAL A 401 33.72 30.29 -10.42
C VAL A 401 32.38 29.86 -10.98
N GLU A 402 31.48 30.82 -11.16
CA GLU A 402 30.18 30.57 -11.80
C GLU A 402 30.36 30.03 -13.23
N PRO A 403 29.53 29.06 -13.67
CA PRO A 403 29.40 28.73 -15.08
C PRO A 403 28.69 29.89 -15.79
N VAL A 404 29.49 30.81 -16.34
CA VAL A 404 29.03 32.00 -17.08
C VAL A 404 27.85 31.68 -18.00
N ALA A 405 26.73 32.36 -17.78
CA ALA A 405 25.56 32.27 -18.63
C ALA A 405 25.88 32.80 -20.03
N LEU A 406 25.87 31.92 -21.03
CA LEU A 406 25.94 32.28 -22.45
C LEU A 406 24.54 32.16 -23.08
N PRO A 407 23.96 33.23 -23.64
CA PRO A 407 22.62 33.19 -24.21
C PRO A 407 22.64 32.49 -25.58
N GLY A 408 22.21 31.23 -25.62
CA GLY A 408 22.14 30.43 -26.85
C GLY A 408 21.04 29.38 -26.79
N ARG A 409 19.99 29.54 -27.60
CA ARG A 409 18.83 28.64 -27.67
C ARG A 409 19.22 27.23 -28.12
N LEU A 410 18.74 26.21 -27.39
CA LEU A 410 18.25 24.96 -27.99
C LEU A 410 16.71 24.93 -28.08
N SER A 411 16.07 26.09 -28.11
CA SER A 411 14.70 26.26 -28.58
C SER A 411 14.64 26.13 -30.11
N GLN A 412 14.60 24.91 -30.64
CA GLN A 412 14.19 24.63 -32.02
C GLN A 412 12.94 23.76 -32.05
N ASN A 413 11.78 24.42 -32.02
CA ASN A 413 10.54 23.80 -32.46
C ASN A 413 10.57 23.63 -33.99
N VAL A 414 10.70 22.38 -34.43
CA VAL A 414 10.23 21.82 -35.72
C VAL A 414 10.90 22.35 -37.01
N GLY A 415 11.57 21.43 -37.73
CA GLY A 415 11.87 21.56 -39.16
C GLY A 415 10.83 20.85 -40.05
N PRO A 416 10.77 21.10 -41.37
CA PRO A 416 9.58 20.84 -42.19
C PRO A 416 9.14 19.37 -42.38
N ASN A 417 9.99 18.39 -42.05
CA ASN A 417 9.79 16.97 -42.41
C ASN A 417 9.57 16.02 -41.21
N GLY A 418 9.67 16.47 -39.97
CA GLY A 418 8.97 15.85 -38.82
C GLY A 418 9.50 14.55 -38.18
N GLU A 419 10.69 14.05 -38.50
CA GLU A 419 11.31 12.91 -37.80
C GLU A 419 12.54 13.37 -37.00
N ASP A 420 12.69 12.94 -35.73
CA ASP A 420 13.98 12.84 -35.02
C ASP A 420 13.89 12.03 -33.71
N LEU A 421 14.26 10.75 -33.77
CA LEU A 421 14.79 9.88 -32.71
C LEU A 421 15.63 8.79 -33.41
N PRO A 422 16.74 8.26 -32.84
CA PRO A 422 17.25 8.41 -31.47
C PRO A 422 18.55 9.24 -31.35
N LEU A 423 18.94 9.57 -30.11
CA LEU A 423 20.18 10.30 -29.80
C LEU A 423 21.43 9.41 -29.86
N HIS A 424 22.51 9.86 -30.51
CA HIS A 424 23.74 9.09 -30.70
C HIS A 424 24.83 9.44 -29.67
N VAL A 425 25.19 8.48 -28.82
CA VAL A 425 26.15 8.65 -27.72
C VAL A 425 27.41 7.83 -27.96
N TYR A 426 28.59 8.47 -27.91
CA TYR A 426 29.89 7.79 -27.97
C TYR A 426 30.46 7.56 -26.55
N PRO A 427 30.58 6.31 -26.07
CA PRO A 427 31.06 6.02 -24.72
C PRO A 427 32.58 5.84 -24.64
N TYR A 428 33.23 6.55 -23.72
CA TYR A 428 34.69 6.50 -23.54
C TYR A 428 35.12 6.06 -22.14
N GLY A 429 35.61 4.82 -22.05
CA GLY A 429 36.12 4.23 -20.80
C GLY A 429 35.04 3.76 -19.81
N ILE A 430 33.78 3.73 -20.24
CA ILE A 430 32.66 3.07 -19.55
C ILE A 430 32.42 1.75 -20.29
N ALA A 431 32.11 0.66 -19.58
CA ALA A 431 31.91 -0.63 -20.23
C ALA A 431 30.57 -0.64 -20.99
N ARG A 432 30.60 -0.98 -22.29
CA ARG A 432 29.45 -0.88 -23.19
C ARG A 432 28.20 -1.62 -22.67
N HIS A 433 28.38 -2.80 -22.08
CA HIS A 433 27.28 -3.58 -21.50
C HIS A 433 26.54 -2.85 -20.36
N GLN A 434 27.22 -2.01 -19.57
CA GLN A 434 26.58 -1.24 -18.49
C GLN A 434 25.66 -0.16 -19.05
N LEU A 435 26.05 0.45 -20.16
CA LEU A 435 25.24 1.44 -20.88
C LEU A 435 24.07 0.76 -21.59
N GLU A 436 24.29 -0.37 -22.26
CA GLU A 436 23.23 -1.16 -22.92
C GLU A 436 22.21 -1.68 -21.90
N GLN A 437 22.66 -2.10 -20.71
CA GLN A 437 21.78 -2.45 -19.58
C GLN A 437 20.94 -1.24 -19.14
N VAL A 438 21.54 -0.09 -18.81
CA VAL A 438 20.79 1.10 -18.38
C VAL A 438 19.81 1.59 -19.45
N ILE A 439 20.22 1.64 -20.71
CA ILE A 439 19.36 2.09 -21.82
C ILE A 439 18.16 1.16 -22.02
N SER A 440 18.35 -0.16 -21.90
CA SER A 440 17.26 -1.13 -22.04
C SER A 440 16.36 -1.22 -20.80
N THR A 441 16.91 -1.16 -19.58
CA THR A 441 16.13 -1.13 -18.33
C THR A 441 15.27 0.14 -18.20
N LEU A 442 15.77 1.29 -18.66
CA LEU A 442 15.07 2.57 -18.61
C LEU A 442 14.36 2.95 -19.92
N ASN A 443 14.41 2.09 -20.94
CA ASN A 443 13.83 2.28 -22.28
C ASN A 443 14.13 3.65 -22.91
N LEU A 444 15.39 4.11 -22.82
CA LEU A 444 15.81 5.43 -23.29
C LEU A 444 16.04 5.42 -24.82
N PRO A 445 15.66 6.48 -25.56
CA PRO A 445 15.85 6.58 -27.01
C PRO A 445 17.29 6.96 -27.38
N ILE A 446 18.25 6.11 -27.02
CA ILE A 446 19.69 6.35 -27.15
C ILE A 446 20.37 5.20 -27.91
N VAL A 447 21.20 5.53 -28.90
CA VAL A 447 22.03 4.59 -29.67
C VAL A 447 23.51 4.78 -29.38
N LEU A 448 24.22 3.69 -29.05
CA LEU A 448 25.66 3.72 -28.74
C LEU A 448 26.54 3.53 -29.98
N THR A 449 27.12 4.63 -30.47
CA THR A 449 28.00 4.62 -31.64
C THR A 449 29.43 4.18 -31.30
N LYS A 450 30.18 3.79 -32.33
CA LYS A 450 31.61 3.42 -32.22
C LYS A 450 32.55 4.52 -32.74
N ASP A 451 32.00 5.50 -33.45
CA ASP A 451 32.74 6.53 -34.16
C ASP A 451 32.30 7.90 -33.65
N ILE A 452 33.27 8.70 -33.15
CA ILE A 452 33.00 10.04 -32.60
C ILE A 452 32.53 11.04 -33.68
N ASP A 453 32.70 10.71 -34.96
CA ASP A 453 32.20 11.51 -36.09
C ASP A 453 30.68 11.38 -36.30
N THR A 454 30.04 10.37 -35.69
CA THR A 454 28.58 10.11 -35.79
C THR A 454 27.90 10.20 -34.42
N ALA A 455 28.48 10.96 -33.49
CA ALA A 455 28.00 11.07 -32.11
C ALA A 455 27.58 12.51 -31.78
N ASP A 456 26.36 12.65 -31.29
CA ASP A 456 25.80 13.91 -30.81
C ASP A 456 26.43 14.34 -29.48
N VAL A 457 26.91 13.37 -28.68
CA VAL A 457 27.62 13.62 -27.42
C VAL A 457 28.60 12.50 -27.05
N VAL A 458 29.71 12.88 -26.42
CA VAL A 458 30.68 11.95 -25.80
C VAL A 458 30.42 11.81 -24.31
N LEU A 459 30.29 10.57 -23.81
CA LEU A 459 30.11 10.27 -22.40
C LEU A 459 31.35 9.54 -21.84
N ALA A 460 32.04 10.15 -20.87
CA ALA A 460 33.35 9.67 -20.41
C ALA A 460 33.53 9.69 -18.88
N LEU A 461 34.46 8.87 -18.36
CA LEU A 461 34.88 8.95 -16.95
C LEU A 461 35.79 10.16 -16.68
N ARG A 462 35.49 10.90 -15.60
CA ARG A 462 36.28 12.08 -15.18
C ARG A 462 37.75 11.77 -14.90
N SER A 463 38.06 10.56 -14.42
CA SER A 463 39.43 10.05 -14.24
C SER A 463 40.19 9.96 -15.58
N ASN A 464 39.58 9.36 -16.60
CA ASN A 464 40.19 9.16 -17.91
C ASN A 464 40.36 10.50 -18.64
N VAL A 465 39.36 11.38 -18.58
CA VAL A 465 39.40 12.74 -19.14
C VAL A 465 40.49 13.61 -18.50
N ARG A 466 40.80 13.41 -17.21
CA ARG A 466 41.90 14.10 -16.52
C ARG A 466 43.28 13.62 -17.01
N ASN A 467 43.40 12.33 -17.32
CA ASN A 467 44.69 11.70 -17.65
C ASN A 467 45.03 11.69 -19.16
N GLN A 468 44.05 11.92 -20.05
CA GLN A 468 44.24 11.78 -21.50
C GLN A 468 43.82 13.06 -22.27
N SER A 469 44.81 13.93 -22.51
CA SER A 469 44.64 15.18 -23.27
C SER A 469 44.11 14.97 -24.70
N LYS A 470 44.40 13.83 -25.33
CA LYS A 470 43.98 13.50 -26.71
C LYS A 470 42.47 13.51 -26.89
N LEU A 471 41.68 12.97 -25.95
CA LEU A 471 40.21 12.96 -26.06
C LEU A 471 39.64 14.38 -26.00
N ARG A 472 40.13 15.20 -25.06
CA ARG A 472 39.72 16.61 -24.91
C ARG A 472 40.04 17.42 -26.17
N HIS A 473 41.17 17.15 -26.82
CA HIS A 473 41.50 17.79 -28.09
C HIS A 473 40.60 17.29 -29.23
N LEU A 474 40.38 15.98 -29.34
CA LEU A 474 39.55 15.37 -30.38
C LEU A 474 38.11 15.89 -30.35
N ALA A 475 37.47 15.89 -29.17
CA ALA A 475 36.13 16.44 -28.98
C ALA A 475 36.07 17.95 -29.29
N LYS A 476 37.05 18.74 -28.80
CA LYS A 476 37.10 20.19 -29.08
C LYS A 476 37.33 20.51 -30.56
N THR A 477 38.13 19.72 -31.28
CA THR A 477 38.38 19.89 -32.71
C THR A 477 37.17 19.50 -33.57
N ARG A 478 36.34 18.55 -33.10
CA ARG A 478 35.13 18.09 -33.79
C ARG A 478 33.82 18.69 -33.27
N GLN A 479 33.92 19.64 -32.32
CA GLN A 479 32.80 20.37 -31.70
C GLN A 479 31.76 19.51 -30.93
N VAL A 480 31.96 18.20 -30.79
CA VAL A 480 31.06 17.32 -30.04
C VAL A 480 31.15 17.61 -28.52
N PRO A 481 30.02 17.80 -27.82
CA PRO A 481 30.01 18.02 -26.37
C PRO A 481 30.56 16.81 -25.60
N LEU A 482 31.26 17.09 -24.49
CA LEU A 482 31.90 16.08 -23.64
C LEU A 482 31.30 16.09 -22.23
N HIS A 483 30.44 15.11 -21.94
CA HIS A 483 29.87 14.90 -20.62
C HIS A 483 30.76 13.96 -19.79
N THR A 484 30.99 14.29 -18.51
CA THR A 484 31.91 13.52 -17.65
C THR A 484 31.26 13.03 -16.36
N ILE A 485 31.28 11.71 -16.12
CA ILE A 485 30.71 11.09 -14.91
C ILE A 485 31.79 10.81 -13.85
N LYS A 486 31.40 10.84 -12.57
CA LYS A 486 32.32 10.65 -11.43
C LYS A 486 32.85 9.21 -11.33
N ALA A 487 31.98 8.22 -11.54
CA ALA A 487 32.27 6.79 -11.43
C ALA A 487 31.44 5.98 -12.45
N SER A 488 31.86 4.76 -12.78
CA SER A 488 31.20 3.85 -13.74
C SER A 488 30.20 2.89 -13.07
N THR A 489 29.43 3.37 -12.09
CA THR A 489 28.35 2.58 -11.46
C THR A 489 27.02 2.85 -12.17
N LEU A 490 26.12 1.85 -12.20
CA LEU A 490 24.85 1.94 -12.93
C LEU A 490 24.03 3.22 -12.58
N PRO A 491 23.91 3.66 -11.31
CA PRO A 491 23.18 4.90 -10.98
C PRO A 491 23.84 6.18 -11.53
N HIS A 492 25.18 6.23 -11.57
CA HIS A 492 25.91 7.36 -12.15
C HIS A 492 25.78 7.41 -13.68
N VAL A 493 25.70 6.25 -14.33
CA VAL A 493 25.45 6.14 -15.78
C VAL A 493 24.00 6.53 -16.10
N ALA A 494 23.01 6.01 -15.36
CA ALA A 494 21.60 6.34 -15.52
C ALA A 494 21.32 7.84 -15.39
N ARG A 495 21.85 8.48 -14.35
CA ARG A 495 21.72 9.93 -14.12
C ARG A 495 22.32 10.75 -15.26
N ALA A 496 23.48 10.35 -15.77
CA ALA A 496 24.12 11.06 -16.88
C ALA A 496 23.33 10.90 -18.19
N LEU A 497 22.71 9.74 -18.45
CA LEU A 497 21.88 9.54 -19.64
C LEU A 497 20.53 10.27 -19.56
N ARG A 498 19.88 10.33 -18.38
CA ARG A 498 18.67 11.16 -18.17
C ARG A 498 18.94 12.64 -18.36
N ARG A 499 20.05 13.14 -17.79
CA ARG A 499 20.48 14.53 -17.93
C ARG A 499 20.85 14.92 -19.38
N LEU A 500 21.24 13.95 -20.22
CA LEU A 500 21.47 14.17 -21.65
C LEU A 500 20.19 14.20 -22.48
N LEU A 501 19.04 13.83 -21.89
CA LEU A 501 17.69 13.90 -22.47
C LEU A 501 16.83 15.00 -21.83
N ASP A 502 17.44 15.88 -21.01
CA ASP A 502 16.80 17.00 -20.30
C ASP A 502 15.61 16.58 -19.40
N MET A 503 15.66 15.35 -18.85
CA MET A 503 14.59 14.72 -18.05
C MET A 503 14.67 15.01 -16.53
N ASP A 504 15.52 15.94 -16.09
CA ASP A 504 15.79 16.19 -14.66
C ASP A 504 14.87 17.29 -14.09
N ASP A 505 13.80 16.91 -13.37
CA ASP A 505 13.02 17.85 -12.54
C ASP A 505 13.74 18.12 -11.20
N PRO A 506 14.13 19.37 -10.87
CA PRO A 506 14.88 19.69 -9.67
C PRO A 506 14.09 19.53 -8.35
N GLY A 507 12.80 19.21 -8.38
CA GLY A 507 11.97 19.04 -7.19
C GLY A 507 12.04 17.68 -6.48
N ILE A 508 12.64 16.65 -7.10
CA ILE A 508 12.53 15.25 -6.64
C ILE A 508 13.88 14.73 -6.11
N PRO A 509 13.97 14.27 -4.84
CA PRO A 509 15.14 13.55 -4.34
C PRO A 509 15.44 12.31 -5.17
N GLU A 510 16.73 12.10 -5.50
CA GLU A 510 17.17 11.19 -6.55
C GLU A 510 16.74 9.73 -6.30
N ILE A 511 15.67 9.28 -6.98
CA ILE A 511 15.23 7.88 -6.93
C ILE A 511 16.36 6.97 -7.41
N ALA A 512 16.91 6.17 -6.50
CA ALA A 512 17.74 5.04 -6.85
C ALA A 512 16.83 3.98 -7.50
N ASP A 513 16.78 3.95 -8.83
CA ASP A 513 15.95 3.00 -9.60
C ASP A 513 16.24 1.56 -9.17
N LEU A 514 15.29 0.98 -8.44
CA LEU A 514 15.36 -0.37 -7.88
C LEU A 514 15.52 -1.43 -8.98
N SER A 515 15.02 -1.12 -10.19
CA SER A 515 15.19 -1.88 -11.43
C SER A 515 16.64 -2.03 -11.91
N LEU A 516 17.57 -1.19 -11.44
CA LEU A 516 19.02 -1.33 -11.72
C LEU A 516 19.70 -2.34 -10.80
N PHE A 517 19.09 -2.69 -9.65
CA PHE A 517 19.61 -3.65 -8.68
C PHE A 517 18.99 -5.04 -8.84
N ALA A 518 17.74 -5.14 -9.31
CA ALA A 518 17.10 -6.41 -9.60
C ALA A 518 17.69 -7.08 -10.87
N HIS A 519 18.50 -8.13 -10.70
CA HIS A 519 19.03 -8.92 -11.81
C HIS A 519 18.01 -9.92 -12.40
N SER A 520 16.96 -10.25 -11.65
CA SER A 520 15.77 -10.96 -12.12
C SER A 520 14.51 -10.20 -11.72
N ALA A 521 13.50 -10.19 -12.59
CA ALA A 521 12.21 -9.58 -12.33
C ALA A 521 11.32 -10.46 -11.42
N SER A 522 11.86 -10.93 -10.29
CA SER A 522 11.08 -11.61 -9.26
C SER A 522 10.52 -10.58 -8.27
N SER A 523 9.27 -10.78 -7.84
CA SER A 523 8.56 -9.80 -7.00
C SER A 523 9.19 -9.64 -5.61
N ASP A 524 9.76 -10.73 -5.06
CA ASP A 524 10.39 -10.77 -3.72
C ASP A 524 11.69 -9.95 -3.67
N GLU A 525 12.49 -9.96 -4.76
CA GLU A 525 13.70 -9.14 -4.86
C GLU A 525 13.39 -7.64 -4.85
N LEU A 526 12.38 -7.23 -5.63
CA LEU A 526 12.02 -5.82 -5.79
C LEU A 526 11.32 -5.29 -4.52
N GLU A 527 10.40 -6.06 -3.94
CA GLU A 527 9.74 -5.77 -2.66
C GLU A 527 10.78 -5.57 -1.53
N ALA A 528 11.75 -6.48 -1.40
CA ALA A 528 12.75 -6.42 -0.34
C ALA A 528 13.79 -5.29 -0.52
N LEU A 529 14.02 -4.83 -1.76
CA LEU A 529 14.83 -3.64 -2.04
C LEU A 529 14.05 -2.34 -1.78
N GLU A 530 12.75 -2.28 -2.11
CA GLU A 530 11.90 -1.14 -1.73
C GLU A 530 11.75 -1.01 -0.20
N GLU A 531 11.55 -2.13 0.49
CA GLU A 531 11.56 -2.22 1.95
C GLU A 531 12.84 -1.58 2.55
N THR A 532 14.00 -1.88 1.93
CA THR A 532 15.30 -1.33 2.34
C THR A 532 15.39 0.18 2.07
N ARG A 533 14.94 0.63 0.89
CA ARG A 533 14.91 2.07 0.54
C ARG A 533 14.06 2.86 1.53
N LEU A 534 12.83 2.41 1.80
CA LEU A 534 11.90 3.08 2.70
C LEU A 534 12.43 3.13 4.14
N ALA A 535 13.05 2.05 4.63
CA ALA A 535 13.71 2.03 5.93
C ALA A 535 14.82 3.08 6.04
N VAL A 536 15.67 3.21 5.01
CA VAL A 536 16.74 4.20 4.97
C VAL A 536 16.19 5.63 4.91
N GLU A 537 15.32 5.91 3.94
CA GLU A 537 14.85 7.25 3.60
C GLU A 537 13.85 7.83 4.60
N GLN A 538 13.05 7.00 5.29
CA GLN A 538 12.02 7.47 6.24
C GLN A 538 12.38 7.30 7.72
N ILE A 539 13.40 6.51 8.04
CA ILE A 539 13.75 6.18 9.43
C ILE A 539 15.23 6.39 9.72
N VAL A 540 16.14 5.70 9.03
CA VAL A 540 17.57 5.72 9.40
C VAL A 540 18.17 7.11 9.21
N ILE A 541 17.94 7.76 8.07
CA ILE A 541 18.46 9.10 7.78
C ILE A 541 17.70 10.20 8.57
N PRO A 542 16.36 10.30 8.55
CA PRO A 542 15.66 11.45 9.16
C PRO A 542 15.51 11.35 10.67
N LYS A 543 15.46 10.13 11.24
CA LYS A 543 15.20 9.89 12.67
C LYS A 543 16.44 9.43 13.43
N GLY A 544 17.53 9.11 12.74
CA GLY A 544 18.78 8.64 13.35
C GLY A 544 18.64 7.31 14.12
N GLN A 545 17.70 6.45 13.72
CA GLN A 545 17.35 5.21 14.42
C GLN A 545 17.77 3.98 13.61
N PRO A 546 18.34 2.94 14.24
CA PRO A 546 18.61 1.68 13.57
C PRO A 546 17.30 0.91 13.29
N VAL A 547 17.24 0.21 12.16
CA VAL A 547 16.05 -0.51 11.68
C VAL A 547 16.38 -1.97 11.39
N GLU A 548 15.49 -2.88 11.76
CA GLU A 548 15.53 -4.28 11.33
C GLU A 548 14.52 -4.50 10.19
N LEU A 549 15.01 -5.05 9.07
CA LEU A 549 14.18 -5.49 7.95
C LEU A 549 13.55 -6.86 8.23
N LEU A 550 12.64 -7.32 7.37
CA LEU A 550 12.05 -8.65 7.41
C LEU A 550 13.11 -9.74 7.14
N PRO A 551 12.90 -10.98 7.64
CA PRO A 551 13.70 -12.13 7.24
C PRO A 551 13.57 -12.43 5.74
N ARG A 552 14.70 -12.47 5.04
CA ARG A 552 14.78 -12.75 3.60
C ARG A 552 15.93 -13.73 3.31
N SER A 553 15.94 -14.28 2.09
CA SER A 553 17.00 -15.20 1.63
C SER A 553 18.39 -14.55 1.66
N SER A 554 19.44 -15.38 1.65
CA SER A 554 20.84 -14.91 1.62
C SER A 554 21.16 -14.04 0.40
N ASN A 555 20.60 -14.38 -0.77
CA ASN A 555 20.75 -13.61 -2.00
C ASN A 555 20.10 -12.23 -1.88
N VAL A 556 18.85 -12.16 -1.38
CA VAL A 556 18.14 -10.89 -1.17
C VAL A 556 18.87 -10.02 -0.16
N ARG A 557 19.27 -10.57 1.00
CA ARG A 557 20.04 -9.84 2.03
C ARG A 557 21.37 -9.26 1.51
N LYS A 558 22.00 -9.88 0.52
CA LYS A 558 23.20 -9.33 -0.15
C LYS A 558 22.86 -8.06 -0.94
N MET A 559 21.79 -8.07 -1.73
CA MET A 559 21.36 -6.89 -2.50
C MET A 559 20.85 -5.76 -1.60
N GLN A 560 20.18 -6.09 -0.50
CA GLN A 560 19.81 -5.12 0.54
C GLN A 560 21.06 -4.45 1.15
N HIS A 561 22.13 -5.22 1.42
CA HIS A 561 23.40 -4.67 1.93
C HIS A 561 24.08 -3.74 0.92
N GLU A 562 24.14 -4.13 -0.36
CA GLU A 562 24.71 -3.31 -1.45
C GLU A 562 23.95 -2.00 -1.67
N LEU A 563 22.62 -1.99 -1.49
CA LEU A 563 21.82 -0.76 -1.50
C LEU A 563 22.15 0.12 -0.28
N VAL A 564 22.31 -0.46 0.92
CA VAL A 564 22.66 0.29 2.15
C VAL A 564 24.06 0.92 2.08
N GLU A 565 25.04 0.24 1.48
CA GLU A 565 26.37 0.82 1.21
C GLU A 565 26.30 2.03 0.26
N HIS A 566 25.35 2.04 -0.69
CA HIS A 566 25.13 3.18 -1.60
C HIS A 566 24.61 4.43 -0.88
N TYR A 567 23.88 4.28 0.24
CA TYR A 567 23.53 5.39 1.14
C TYR A 567 24.62 5.70 2.19
N HIS A 568 25.77 5.02 2.10
CA HIS A 568 26.93 5.15 3.02
C HIS A 568 26.62 4.81 4.49
N LEU A 569 25.63 3.95 4.71
CA LEU A 569 25.21 3.47 6.02
C LEU A 569 25.82 2.09 6.33
N LYS A 570 25.82 1.70 7.61
CA LYS A 570 26.32 0.40 8.07
C LYS A 570 25.16 -0.58 8.23
N SER A 571 25.37 -1.87 7.98
CA SER A 571 24.38 -2.91 8.31
C SER A 571 24.98 -4.27 8.64
N ASP A 572 24.29 -5.03 9.51
CA ASP A 572 24.65 -6.38 9.98
C ASP A 572 23.52 -7.38 9.66
N SER A 573 23.87 -8.64 9.36
CA SER A 573 22.87 -9.74 9.24
C SER A 573 22.68 -10.50 10.56
N PHE A 574 21.55 -10.25 11.24
CA PHE A 574 21.22 -10.78 12.57
C PHE A 574 20.22 -11.97 12.52
N GLY A 575 20.35 -12.90 13.48
CA GLY A 575 19.51 -14.09 13.62
C GLY A 575 20.02 -15.34 12.90
N GLU A 576 19.33 -16.46 13.12
CA GLU A 576 19.57 -17.77 12.48
C GLU A 576 18.56 -18.03 11.37
N GLU A 577 18.92 -18.86 10.39
CA GLU A 577 18.06 -19.16 9.24
C GLU A 577 16.95 -20.17 9.62
N PRO A 578 15.71 -20.00 9.13
CA PRO A 578 15.27 -19.08 8.07
C PRO A 578 15.01 -17.64 8.53
N ASN A 579 14.93 -17.36 9.83
CA ASN A 579 14.51 -16.07 10.40
C ASN A 579 15.60 -14.97 10.43
N ARG A 580 16.58 -15.07 9.53
CA ARG A 580 17.76 -14.19 9.47
C ARG A 580 17.48 -12.96 8.61
N ARG A 581 17.79 -11.78 9.14
CA ARG A 581 17.38 -10.46 8.60
C ARG A 581 18.51 -9.45 8.66
N LEU A 582 18.40 -8.36 7.91
CA LEU A 582 19.36 -7.26 7.93
C LEU A 582 18.95 -6.22 8.99
N ARG A 583 19.90 -5.71 9.76
CA ARG A 583 19.76 -4.51 10.60
C ARG A 583 20.63 -3.39 10.03
N ILE A 584 20.04 -2.22 9.79
CA ILE A 584 20.70 -1.01 9.31
C ILE A 584 20.94 -0.07 10.50
N TYR A 585 22.05 0.65 10.51
CA TYR A 585 22.41 1.64 11.52
C TYR A 585 22.61 3.03 10.89
N PRO A 586 22.35 4.13 11.64
CA PRO A 586 22.78 5.47 11.24
C PRO A 586 24.31 5.56 11.12
N ALA A 587 24.78 6.59 10.40
CA ALA A 587 26.19 6.80 10.05
C ALA A 587 27.13 7.00 11.27
#